data_AF-A0A224XUY8-F1
#
_entry.id   AF-A0A224XUY8-F1
#
_cell.length_a   1.000
_cell.length_b   1.000
_cell.length_c   1.000
_cell.angle_alpha   90.00
_cell.angle_beta   90.00
_cell.angle_gamma   90.00
#
_symmetry.space_group_name_H-M   'P 1'
#
loop_
_entity.id
_entity.type
_entity.pdbx_description
1 polymer ?
#
loop_
_entity_poly.entity_id
_entity_poly.type
_entity_poly.pdbx_seq_one_letter_code
_entity_poly.pdbx_strand_id
1 'polypeptide(L)'
;DEYLGSKHYTGSPYYAVLVTAVYLWLIFYLLPWFMSSRKPYTFLRFIAVYNISQIIYNAILCYLYVKLLNWQSLKIWENTCYPISAANNFDPAINVKIAAFGYYYYLNKVYDFTDTILFSLKKKSSQVTFLHVYHHTIMVPFMWVTIFALREELFVIMAGMNTLIHFIMYIYYFLSNLGPAWQKYLWWKKYITTFQIMQFCSLLLLLAKLNYEGCKSSPYFTIMWTFVITSFLILFVQFYLNTYKKKTSIVVLQKTN
;
A
#
# COMPACT_ATOMS: atom_id res chain seq x y z
N ASP A 1 0.06 24.02 8.59
CA ASP A 1 0.94 23.76 7.44
C ASP A 1 0.26 24.30 6.19
N GLU A 2 0.77 25.42 5.69
CA GLU A 2 0.21 26.18 4.56
C GLU A 2 0.09 25.31 3.30
N TYR A 3 1.03 24.37 3.12
CA TYR A 3 1.03 23.45 1.99
C TYR A 3 -0.22 22.56 1.95
N LEU A 4 -0.56 21.89 3.06
CA LEU A 4 -1.78 21.06 3.12
C LEU A 4 -3.05 21.91 3.15
N GLY A 5 -2.98 23.11 3.75
CA GLY A 5 -4.08 24.07 3.76
C GLY A 5 -4.50 24.51 2.35
N SER A 6 -3.55 24.61 1.41
CA SER A 6 -3.82 24.92 0.00
C SER A 6 -4.63 23.85 -0.75
N LYS A 7 -4.73 22.63 -0.19
CA LYS A 7 -5.38 21.48 -0.84
C LYS A 7 -6.87 21.40 -0.52
N HIS A 8 -7.59 22.51 -0.67
CA HIS A 8 -8.97 22.70 -0.17
C HIS A 8 -9.93 21.53 -0.44
N TYR A 9 -9.95 20.97 -1.66
CA TYR A 9 -10.86 19.88 -2.01
C TYR A 9 -10.44 18.54 -1.41
N THR A 10 -9.20 18.12 -1.62
CA THR A 10 -8.67 16.83 -1.14
C THR A 10 -8.40 16.82 0.36
N GLY A 11 -8.20 17.99 0.96
CA GLY A 11 -8.01 18.18 2.40
C GLY A 11 -9.31 18.21 3.19
N SER A 12 -10.46 17.97 2.55
CA SER A 12 -11.75 17.78 3.21
C SER A 12 -11.97 16.30 3.55
N PRO A 13 -12.43 15.94 4.76
CA PRO A 13 -12.71 14.54 5.11
C PRO A 13 -13.80 13.94 4.22
N TYR A 14 -14.73 14.77 3.75
CA TYR A 14 -15.79 14.36 2.83
C TYR A 14 -15.24 13.82 1.51
N TYR A 15 -14.10 14.32 1.03
CA TYR A 15 -13.48 13.82 -0.19
C TYR A 15 -13.02 12.36 -0.01
N ALA A 16 -12.33 12.04 1.09
CA ALA A 16 -11.87 10.69 1.36
C ALA A 16 -13.04 9.71 1.52
N VAL A 17 -14.10 10.11 2.22
CA VAL A 17 -15.31 9.31 2.39
C VAL A 17 -16.01 9.09 1.04
N LEU A 18 -16.21 10.15 0.26
CA LEU A 18 -16.90 10.10 -1.02
C LEU A 18 -16.15 9.21 -2.03
N VAL A 19 -14.84 9.40 -2.18
CA VAL A 19 -14.02 8.61 -3.10
C VAL A 19 -14.04 7.12 -2.73
N THR A 20 -13.95 6.80 -1.44
CA THR A 20 -14.08 5.41 -0.97
C THR A 20 -15.50 4.86 -1.18
N ALA A 21 -16.55 5.64 -0.93
CA ALA A 21 -17.93 5.22 -1.15
C ALA A 21 -18.21 4.96 -2.65
N VAL A 22 -17.74 5.82 -3.54
CA VAL A 22 -17.82 5.64 -4.99
C VAL A 22 -17.06 4.37 -5.40
N TYR A 23 -15.85 4.16 -4.87
CA TYR A 23 -15.09 2.93 -5.12
C TYR A 23 -15.88 1.68 -4.72
N LEU A 24 -16.43 1.63 -3.51
CA LEU A 24 -17.23 0.50 -3.04
C LEU A 24 -18.48 0.28 -3.91
N TRP A 25 -19.17 1.35 -4.28
CA TRP A 25 -20.33 1.29 -5.17
C TRP A 25 -19.94 0.72 -6.55
N LEU A 26 -18.81 1.17 -7.11
CA LEU A 26 -18.28 0.68 -8.38
C LEU A 26 -17.98 -0.83 -8.32
N ILE A 27 -17.29 -1.28 -7.27
CA ILE A 27 -16.84 -2.68 -7.16
C ILE A 27 -17.97 -3.64 -6.83
N PHE A 28 -18.91 -3.25 -5.95
CA PHE A 28 -19.97 -4.16 -5.51
C PHE A 28 -21.24 -4.12 -6.36
N TYR A 29 -21.52 -3.00 -7.05
CA TYR A 29 -22.76 -2.84 -7.80
C TYR A 29 -22.51 -2.62 -9.29
N LEU A 30 -21.85 -1.52 -9.67
CA LEU A 30 -21.78 -1.12 -11.08
C LEU A 30 -20.99 -2.13 -11.94
N LEU A 31 -19.76 -2.48 -11.54
CA LEU A 31 -18.91 -3.35 -12.35
C LEU A 31 -19.44 -4.79 -12.44
N PRO A 32 -19.92 -5.44 -11.36
CA PRO A 32 -20.54 -6.75 -11.46
C PRO A 32 -21.77 -6.75 -12.39
N TRP A 33 -22.64 -5.75 -12.27
CA TRP A 33 -23.79 -5.59 -13.16
C TRP A 33 -23.36 -5.38 -14.61
N PHE A 34 -22.45 -4.43 -14.86
CA PHE A 34 -21.96 -4.09 -16.20
C PHE A 34 -21.23 -5.26 -16.88
N MET A 35 -20.48 -6.04 -16.12
CA MET A 35 -19.69 -7.17 -16.63
C MET A 35 -20.47 -8.49 -16.67
N SER A 36 -21.68 -8.56 -16.11
CA SER A 36 -22.48 -9.80 -16.04
C SER A 36 -22.68 -10.44 -17.42
N SER A 37 -23.07 -9.65 -18.41
CA SER A 37 -23.34 -10.08 -19.79
C SER A 37 -22.16 -9.90 -20.77
N ARG A 38 -21.01 -9.38 -20.31
CA ARG A 38 -19.86 -9.05 -21.17
C ARG A 38 -18.73 -10.07 -21.08
N LYS A 39 -17.98 -10.25 -22.17
CA LYS A 39 -16.73 -11.02 -22.15
C LYS A 39 -15.63 -10.21 -21.42
N PRO A 40 -14.61 -10.87 -20.84
CA PRO A 40 -13.47 -10.19 -20.23
C PRO A 40 -12.81 -9.24 -21.24
N TYR A 41 -12.51 -8.01 -20.82
CA TYR A 41 -11.81 -7.08 -21.69
C TYR A 41 -10.31 -7.42 -21.80
N THR A 42 -9.75 -7.24 -22.99
CA THR A 42 -8.34 -7.54 -23.31
C THR A 42 -7.58 -6.30 -23.78
N PHE A 43 -7.60 -5.21 -23.02
CA PHE A 43 -6.79 -4.01 -23.31
C PHE A 43 -5.38 -4.10 -22.70
N LEU A 44 -4.58 -5.07 -23.16
CA LEU A 44 -3.24 -5.35 -22.62
C LEU A 44 -2.32 -4.12 -22.61
N ARG A 45 -2.39 -3.26 -23.64
CA ARG A 45 -1.63 -2.01 -23.71
C ARG A 45 -1.97 -1.05 -22.58
N PHE A 46 -3.26 -0.86 -22.29
CA PHE A 46 -3.69 0.02 -21.19
C PHE A 46 -3.20 -0.50 -19.84
N ILE A 47 -3.35 -1.80 -19.59
CA ILE A 47 -2.88 -2.44 -18.35
C ILE A 47 -1.35 -2.35 -18.23
N ALA A 48 -0.63 -2.52 -19.35
CA ALA A 48 0.82 -2.35 -19.38
C ALA A 48 1.23 -0.92 -19.03
N VAL A 49 0.62 0.09 -19.67
CA VAL A 49 0.86 1.51 -19.37
C VAL A 49 0.53 1.84 -17.92
N TYR A 50 -0.60 1.35 -17.42
CA TYR A 50 -1.00 1.52 -16.02
C TYR A 50 0.04 0.92 -15.06
N ASN A 51 0.44 -0.34 -15.25
CA ASN A 51 1.45 -0.97 -14.39
C ASN A 51 2.79 -0.23 -14.48
N ILE A 52 3.23 0.19 -15.67
CA ILE A 52 4.47 0.99 -15.83
C ILE A 52 4.35 2.31 -15.08
N SER A 53 3.21 2.99 -15.17
CA SER A 53 2.98 4.24 -14.44
C SER A 53 3.04 4.04 -12.94
N GLN A 54 2.49 2.93 -12.42
CA GLN A 54 2.55 2.58 -11.00
C GLN A 54 3.99 2.22 -10.56
N ILE A 55 4.76 1.52 -11.40
CA ILE A 55 6.18 1.26 -11.15
C ILE A 55 6.93 2.59 -11.00
N ILE A 56 6.76 3.52 -11.95
CA ILE A 56 7.43 4.82 -11.93
C ILE A 56 6.99 5.65 -10.73
N TYR A 57 5.68 5.71 -10.43
CA TYR A 57 5.14 6.48 -9.30
C TYR A 57 5.74 5.97 -7.98
N ASN A 58 5.68 4.66 -7.75
CA ASN A 58 6.21 4.07 -6.52
C ASN A 58 7.74 4.20 -6.42
N ALA A 59 8.47 4.13 -7.54
CA ALA A 59 9.91 4.39 -7.56
C ALA A 59 10.24 5.84 -7.17
N ILE A 60 9.50 6.81 -7.69
CA ILE A 60 9.66 8.22 -7.33
C ILE A 60 9.37 8.44 -5.85
N LEU A 61 8.28 7.89 -5.32
CA LEU A 61 7.98 7.99 -3.88
C LEU A 61 9.07 7.31 -3.04
N CYS A 62 9.55 6.14 -3.43
CA CYS A 62 10.64 5.47 -2.73
C CYS A 62 11.93 6.32 -2.74
N TYR A 63 12.25 6.98 -3.85
CA TYR A 63 13.37 7.92 -3.93
C TYR A 63 13.17 9.12 -2.99
N LEU A 64 11.98 9.73 -3.00
CA LEU A 64 11.66 10.85 -2.10
C LEU A 64 11.74 10.44 -0.63
N TYR A 65 11.29 9.23 -0.29
CA TYR A 65 11.42 8.65 1.04
C TYR A 65 12.89 8.55 1.49
N VAL A 66 13.76 7.96 0.67
CA VAL A 66 15.19 7.84 0.99
C VAL A 66 15.85 9.21 1.11
N LYS A 67 15.46 10.16 0.25
CA LYS A 67 15.94 11.54 0.31
C LYS A 67 15.49 12.26 1.58
N LEU A 68 14.25 12.06 2.03
CA LEU A 68 13.74 12.62 3.29
C LEU A 68 14.52 12.08 4.50
N LEU A 69 14.99 10.84 4.45
CA LEU A 69 15.86 10.27 5.49
C LEU A 69 17.34 10.63 5.33
N ASN A 70 17.67 11.55 4.41
CA ASN A 70 19.04 11.95 4.12
C ASN A 70 19.97 10.75 3.85
N TRP A 71 19.45 9.74 3.13
CA TRP A 71 20.14 8.48 2.82
C TRP A 71 20.52 7.60 4.03
N GLN A 72 19.96 7.91 5.22
CA GLN A 72 20.23 7.21 6.48
C GLN A 72 19.03 6.37 6.94
N SER A 73 18.41 5.63 6.02
CA SER A 73 17.14 4.94 6.29
C SER A 73 17.19 3.92 7.43
N LEU A 74 18.38 3.42 7.80
CA LEU A 74 18.54 2.49 8.93
C LEU A 74 18.52 3.17 10.30
N LYS A 75 18.76 4.49 10.37
CA LYS A 75 18.77 5.25 11.63
C LYS A 75 17.38 5.47 12.24
N ILE A 76 16.32 5.05 11.55
CA ILE A 76 14.96 5.05 12.10
C ILE A 76 14.85 4.27 13.42
N TRP A 77 15.72 3.27 13.62
CA TRP A 77 15.77 2.49 14.86
C TRP A 77 16.50 3.21 15.99
N GLU A 78 17.23 4.29 15.72
CA GLU A 78 17.88 5.11 16.75
C GLU A 78 16.93 6.18 17.29
N ASN A 79 16.06 6.74 16.44
CA ASN A 79 15.08 7.74 16.83
C ASN A 79 13.74 7.49 16.13
N THR A 80 12.77 6.94 16.88
CA THR A 80 11.42 6.69 16.35
C THR A 80 10.47 7.88 16.54
N CYS A 81 10.77 8.80 17.46
CA CYS A 81 9.91 9.96 17.71
C CYS A 81 9.87 10.94 16.53
N TYR A 82 11.04 11.28 15.98
CA TYR A 82 11.18 12.27 14.91
C TYR A 82 12.22 11.84 13.87
N PRO A 83 11.97 10.71 13.17
CA PRO A 83 12.98 10.07 12.32
C PRO A 83 13.41 10.97 11.15
N ILE A 84 12.49 11.78 10.60
CA ILE A 84 12.79 12.64 9.46
C ILE A 84 13.46 13.92 9.93
N SER A 85 12.89 14.58 10.94
CA SER A 85 13.47 15.82 11.47
C SER A 85 14.88 15.60 12.02
N ALA A 86 15.13 14.51 12.76
CA ALA A 86 16.45 14.18 13.26
C ALA A 86 17.48 13.94 12.13
N ALA A 87 17.09 13.26 11.05
CA ALA A 87 17.96 13.02 9.90
C ALA A 87 18.33 14.31 9.13
N ASN A 88 17.55 15.39 9.32
CA ASN A 88 17.73 16.69 8.66
C ASN A 88 18.08 17.81 9.64
N ASN A 89 18.66 17.48 10.80
CA ASN A 89 19.07 18.46 11.83
C ASN A 89 17.96 19.42 12.25
N PHE A 90 16.70 18.96 12.26
CA PHE A 90 15.51 19.73 12.61
C PHE A 90 15.29 21.01 11.78
N ASP A 91 15.76 21.02 10.52
CA ASP A 91 15.47 22.11 9.58
C ASP A 91 13.94 22.28 9.40
N PRO A 92 13.35 23.43 9.76
CA PRO A 92 11.91 23.66 9.64
C PRO A 92 11.37 23.48 8.21
N ALA A 93 12.21 23.66 7.18
CA ALA A 93 11.83 23.46 5.79
C ALA A 93 11.51 21.98 5.45
N ILE A 94 11.91 21.03 6.29
CA ILE A 94 11.60 19.61 6.11
C ILE A 94 10.10 19.32 6.25
N ASN A 95 9.39 20.08 7.09
CA ASN A 95 7.96 19.87 7.37
C ASN A 95 7.11 19.96 6.10
N VAL A 96 7.39 20.96 5.26
CA VAL A 96 6.71 21.13 3.96
C VAL A 96 6.98 19.94 3.04
N LYS A 97 8.20 19.39 3.07
CA LYS A 97 8.56 18.21 2.25
C LYS A 97 7.88 16.94 2.76
N ILE A 98 7.74 16.77 4.09
CA ILE A 98 6.99 15.67 4.72
C ILE A 98 5.51 15.74 4.32
N ALA A 99 4.91 16.93 4.42
CA ALA A 99 3.53 17.18 4.01
C ALA A 99 3.31 16.91 2.52
N ALA A 100 4.24 17.35 1.65
CA ALA A 100 4.20 17.07 0.23
C ALA A 100 4.29 15.57 -0.07
N PHE A 101 5.24 14.88 0.54
CA PHE A 101 5.37 13.43 0.41
C PHE A 101 4.10 12.69 0.85
N GLY A 102 3.55 13.04 2.01
CA GLY A 102 2.30 12.48 2.51
C GLY A 102 1.17 12.67 1.51
N TYR A 103 1.00 13.88 0.97
CA TYR A 103 -0.01 14.17 -0.03
C TYR A 103 0.14 13.32 -1.30
N TYR A 104 1.35 13.20 -1.85
CA TYR A 104 1.58 12.36 -3.03
C TYR A 104 1.33 10.87 -2.75
N TYR A 105 1.70 10.39 -1.55
CA TYR A 105 1.39 9.03 -1.15
C TYR A 105 -0.13 8.79 -0.98
N TYR A 106 -0.87 9.77 -0.45
CA TYR A 106 -2.33 9.71 -0.39
C TYR A 106 -2.96 9.62 -1.78
N LEU A 107 -2.52 10.44 -2.74
CA LEU A 107 -2.97 10.36 -4.12
C LEU A 107 -2.62 9.00 -4.75
N ASN A 108 -1.46 8.42 -4.44
CA ASN A 108 -1.12 7.08 -4.87
C ASN A 108 -2.12 6.02 -4.35
N LYS A 109 -2.55 6.09 -3.08
CA LYS A 109 -3.55 5.15 -2.55
C LYS A 109 -4.92 5.28 -3.23
N VAL A 110 -5.31 6.49 -3.62
CA VAL A 110 -6.51 6.71 -4.44
C VAL A 110 -6.30 6.13 -5.85
N TYR A 111 -5.12 6.32 -6.44
CA TYR A 111 -4.80 5.77 -7.76
C TYR A 111 -4.86 4.24 -7.79
N ASP A 112 -4.45 3.59 -6.70
CA ASP A 112 -4.50 2.13 -6.54
C ASP A 112 -5.94 1.55 -6.66
N PHE A 113 -7.01 2.34 -6.48
CA PHE A 113 -8.39 1.89 -6.75
C PHE A 113 -8.59 1.40 -8.19
N THR A 114 -7.77 1.91 -9.11
CA THR A 114 -7.75 1.48 -10.50
C THR A 114 -7.42 -0.01 -10.64
N ASP A 115 -6.65 -0.61 -9.72
CA ASP A 115 -6.34 -2.04 -9.71
C ASP A 115 -7.62 -2.88 -9.70
N THR A 116 -8.52 -2.59 -8.76
CA THR A 116 -9.76 -3.35 -8.59
C THR A 116 -10.69 -3.19 -9.78
N ILE A 117 -10.71 -2.00 -10.39
CA ILE A 117 -11.47 -1.73 -11.61
C ILE A 117 -10.92 -2.59 -12.75
N LEU A 118 -9.60 -2.59 -12.97
CA LEU A 118 -8.96 -3.37 -14.03
C LEU A 118 -9.12 -4.88 -13.83
N PHE A 119 -9.00 -5.38 -12.59
CA PHE A 119 -9.22 -6.79 -12.28
C PHE A 119 -10.67 -7.20 -12.55
N SER A 120 -11.64 -6.35 -12.20
CA SER A 120 -13.06 -6.58 -12.46
C SER A 120 -13.36 -6.61 -13.96
N LEU A 121 -12.84 -5.67 -14.75
CA LEU A 121 -13.02 -5.62 -16.21
C LEU A 121 -12.39 -6.82 -16.93
N LYS A 122 -11.32 -7.41 -16.38
CA LYS A 122 -10.72 -8.66 -16.87
C LYS A 122 -11.39 -9.93 -16.36
N LYS A 123 -12.46 -9.82 -15.56
CA LYS A 123 -13.08 -10.95 -14.82
C LYS A 123 -12.05 -11.80 -14.06
N LYS A 124 -11.04 -11.15 -13.48
CA LYS A 124 -10.02 -11.80 -12.63
C LYS A 124 -10.46 -11.78 -11.17
N SER A 125 -11.58 -12.44 -10.87
CA SER A 125 -12.16 -12.48 -9.52
C SER A 125 -11.22 -13.06 -8.46
N SER A 126 -10.24 -13.87 -8.87
CA SER A 126 -9.18 -14.37 -7.97
C SER A 126 -8.19 -13.30 -7.49
N GLN A 127 -8.22 -12.09 -8.07
CA GLN A 127 -7.45 -10.92 -7.61
C GLN A 127 -8.31 -9.97 -6.77
N VAL A 128 -9.62 -9.88 -7.05
CA VAL A 128 -10.57 -9.09 -6.25
C VAL A 128 -11.03 -9.91 -5.04
N THR A 129 -10.10 -10.10 -4.09
CA THR A 129 -10.36 -10.82 -2.84
C THR A 129 -10.87 -9.88 -1.75
N PHE A 130 -11.43 -10.45 -0.68
CA PHE A 130 -11.77 -9.68 0.53
C PHE A 130 -10.56 -8.88 1.04
N LEU A 131 -9.38 -9.51 1.12
CA LEU A 131 -8.13 -8.84 1.54
C LEU A 131 -7.83 -7.61 0.68
N HIS A 132 -7.92 -7.76 -0.65
CA HIS A 132 -7.68 -6.66 -1.59
C HIS A 132 -8.65 -5.50 -1.36
N VAL A 133 -9.96 -5.78 -1.39
CA VAL A 133 -10.98 -4.73 -1.25
C VAL A 133 -10.91 -4.09 0.13
N TYR A 134 -10.75 -4.87 1.19
CA TYR A 134 -10.60 -4.39 2.57
C TYR A 134 -9.39 -3.45 2.72
N HIS A 135 -8.22 -3.87 2.21
CA HIS A 135 -7.01 -3.06 2.22
C HIS A 135 -7.21 -1.71 1.52
N HIS A 136 -7.65 -1.70 0.26
CA HIS A 136 -7.84 -0.45 -0.48
C HIS A 136 -8.88 0.46 0.20
N THR A 137 -9.97 -0.10 0.71
CA THR A 137 -11.03 0.67 1.38
C THR A 137 -10.55 1.39 2.63
N ILE A 138 -9.69 0.75 3.43
CA ILE A 138 -9.18 1.33 4.68
C ILE A 138 -8.04 2.31 4.44
N MET A 139 -7.15 2.02 3.48
CA MET A 139 -5.96 2.83 3.28
C MET A 139 -6.28 4.29 2.95
N VAL A 140 -7.30 4.58 2.14
CA VAL A 140 -7.60 5.98 1.74
C VAL A 140 -8.09 6.83 2.91
N PRO A 141 -9.15 6.48 3.68
CA PRO A 141 -9.61 7.30 4.80
C PRO A 141 -8.58 7.41 5.93
N PHE A 142 -7.89 6.31 6.26
CA PHE A 142 -6.93 6.30 7.36
C PHE A 142 -5.65 7.08 7.03
N MET A 143 -5.22 7.05 5.76
CA MET A 143 -4.14 7.93 5.31
C MET A 143 -4.57 9.40 5.32
N TRP A 144 -5.82 9.70 4.95
CA TRP A 144 -6.33 11.07 5.05
C TRP A 144 -6.26 11.58 6.49
N VAL A 145 -6.74 10.80 7.47
CA VAL A 145 -6.65 11.15 8.90
C VAL A 145 -5.19 11.35 9.32
N THR A 146 -4.31 10.46 8.89
CA THR A 146 -2.89 10.51 9.21
C THR A 146 -2.22 11.78 8.67
N ILE A 147 -2.51 12.18 7.43
CA ILE A 147 -1.82 13.30 6.77
C ILE A 147 -2.43 14.64 7.13
N PHE A 148 -3.76 14.74 7.14
CA PHE A 148 -4.42 16.03 7.31
C PHE A 148 -4.69 16.37 8.79
N ALA A 149 -4.97 15.36 9.63
CA ALA A 149 -5.29 15.56 11.04
C ALA A 149 -4.11 15.28 11.99
N LEU A 150 -3.45 14.13 11.89
CA LEU A 150 -2.45 13.68 12.90
C LEU A 150 -1.03 14.18 12.63
N ARG A 151 -0.57 14.16 11.37
CA ARG A 151 0.73 14.68 10.89
C ARG A 151 1.98 14.05 11.53
N GLU A 152 1.92 12.76 11.82
CA GLU A 152 2.98 12.01 12.53
C GLU A 152 4.12 11.57 11.60
N GLU A 153 5.36 12.00 11.83
CA GLU A 153 6.50 11.70 10.93
C GLU A 153 6.71 10.20 10.66
N LEU A 154 6.37 9.34 11.62
CA LEU A 154 6.53 7.89 11.49
C LEU A 154 5.72 7.31 10.31
N PHE A 155 4.62 7.98 9.88
CA PHE A 155 3.88 7.55 8.69
C PHE A 155 4.77 7.55 7.44
N VAL A 156 5.77 8.43 7.35
CA VAL A 156 6.68 8.51 6.20
C VAL A 156 7.45 7.20 6.04
N ILE A 157 7.84 6.57 7.17
CA ILE A 157 8.50 5.26 7.18
C ILE A 157 7.54 4.18 6.70
N MET A 158 6.31 4.19 7.21
CA MET A 158 5.27 3.24 6.80
C MET A 158 4.98 3.31 5.30
N ALA A 159 4.84 4.53 4.77
CA ALA A 159 4.64 4.81 3.36
C ALA A 159 5.87 4.42 2.52
N GLY A 160 7.08 4.76 2.97
CA GLY A 160 8.32 4.39 2.30
C GLY A 160 8.46 2.89 2.09
N MET A 161 8.27 2.10 3.15
CA MET A 161 8.30 0.63 3.06
C MET A 161 7.19 0.09 2.15
N ASN A 162 5.98 0.65 2.21
CA ASN A 162 4.88 0.26 1.32
C ASN A 162 5.21 0.52 -0.15
N THR A 163 5.74 1.71 -0.49
CA THR A 163 6.07 2.08 -1.88
C THR A 163 7.17 1.20 -2.46
N LEU A 164 8.17 0.78 -1.68
CA LEU A 164 9.18 -0.18 -2.12
C LEU A 164 8.55 -1.53 -2.49
N ILE A 165 7.63 -2.02 -1.66
CA ILE A 165 6.93 -3.28 -1.92
C ILE A 165 5.96 -3.16 -3.09
N HIS A 166 5.24 -2.04 -3.21
CA HIS A 166 4.38 -1.77 -4.37
C HIS A 166 5.18 -1.67 -5.66
N PHE A 167 6.36 -1.05 -5.65
CA PHE A 167 7.27 -1.04 -6.81
C PHE A 167 7.58 -2.47 -7.28
N ILE A 168 7.97 -3.36 -6.38
CA ILE A 168 8.25 -4.77 -6.69
C ILE A 168 6.98 -5.51 -7.16
N MET A 169 5.84 -5.25 -6.51
CA MET A 169 4.55 -5.86 -6.84
C MET A 169 4.06 -5.45 -8.24
N TYR A 170 4.20 -4.18 -8.62
CA TYR A 170 3.79 -3.71 -9.95
C TYR A 170 4.73 -4.18 -11.06
N ILE A 171 6.03 -4.36 -10.77
CA ILE A 171 6.93 -5.09 -11.69
C ILE A 171 6.40 -6.51 -11.93
N TYR A 172 6.02 -7.21 -10.86
CA TYR A 172 5.42 -8.54 -10.98
C TYR A 172 4.13 -8.51 -11.81
N TYR A 173 3.22 -7.56 -11.54
CA TYR A 173 1.97 -7.44 -12.30
C TYR A 173 2.20 -7.12 -13.77
N PHE A 174 3.13 -6.22 -14.08
CA PHE A 174 3.51 -5.91 -15.45
C PHE A 174 4.00 -7.17 -16.18
N LEU A 175 4.98 -7.87 -15.63
CA LEU A 175 5.54 -9.09 -16.22
C LEU A 175 4.50 -10.20 -16.34
N SER A 176 3.61 -10.34 -15.37
CA SER A 176 2.53 -11.34 -15.40
C SER A 176 1.53 -11.13 -16.54
N ASN A 177 1.42 -9.88 -17.03
CA ASN A 177 0.53 -9.52 -18.12
C ASN A 177 1.17 -9.66 -19.52
N LEU A 178 2.47 -9.95 -19.63
CA LEU A 178 3.16 -10.20 -20.91
C LEU A 178 2.89 -11.61 -21.48
N GLY A 179 2.06 -12.41 -20.80
CA GLY A 179 1.58 -13.70 -21.27
C GLY A 179 2.35 -14.91 -20.74
N PRO A 180 1.99 -16.13 -21.18
CA PRO A 180 2.51 -17.38 -20.63
C PRO A 180 4.03 -17.53 -20.73
N ALA A 181 4.63 -16.96 -21.79
CA ALA A 181 6.07 -16.97 -22.01
C ALA A 181 6.85 -16.30 -20.87
N TRP A 182 6.29 -15.27 -20.23
CA TRP A 182 6.91 -14.57 -19.11
C TRP A 182 6.50 -15.14 -17.75
N GLN A 183 5.26 -15.63 -17.63
CA GLN A 183 4.72 -16.16 -16.37
C GLN A 183 5.55 -17.31 -15.79
N LYS A 184 6.20 -18.12 -16.63
CA LYS A 184 7.08 -19.22 -16.18
C LYS A 184 8.29 -18.75 -15.36
N TYR A 185 8.74 -17.51 -15.56
CA TYR A 185 9.88 -16.93 -14.82
C TYR A 185 9.45 -16.28 -13.49
N LEU A 186 8.16 -16.22 -13.19
CA LEU A 186 7.59 -15.54 -12.02
C LEU A 186 7.50 -16.46 -10.78
N TRP A 187 8.51 -17.31 -10.57
CA TRP A 187 8.62 -18.22 -9.42
C TRP A 187 8.71 -17.46 -8.08
N TRP A 188 9.14 -16.21 -8.12
CA TRP A 188 9.39 -15.39 -6.94
C TRP A 188 8.14 -14.74 -6.32
N LYS A 189 6.93 -15.04 -6.83
CA LYS A 189 5.65 -14.54 -6.29
C LYS A 189 5.54 -14.72 -4.76
N LYS A 190 5.99 -15.87 -4.25
CA LYS A 190 5.95 -16.20 -2.83
C LYS A 190 6.77 -15.21 -1.99
N TYR A 191 7.92 -14.78 -2.49
CA TYR A 191 8.81 -13.84 -1.77
C TYR A 191 8.20 -12.45 -1.68
N ILE A 192 7.39 -12.02 -2.65
CA ILE A 192 6.62 -10.76 -2.54
C ILE A 192 5.71 -10.81 -1.32
N THR A 193 4.95 -11.90 -1.18
CA THR A 193 4.06 -12.09 -0.02
C THR A 193 4.84 -12.18 1.28
N THR A 194 6.01 -12.84 1.28
CA THR A 194 6.89 -12.87 2.45
C THR A 194 7.41 -11.48 2.82
N PHE A 195 7.82 -10.66 1.84
CA PHE A 195 8.24 -9.27 2.10
C PHE A 195 7.10 -8.41 2.65
N GLN A 196 5.87 -8.58 2.16
CA GLN A 196 4.68 -7.91 2.72
C GLN A 196 4.45 -8.29 4.19
N ILE A 197 4.57 -9.58 4.53
CA ILE A 197 4.44 -10.03 5.92
C ILE A 197 5.56 -9.44 6.80
N MET A 198 6.81 -9.49 6.32
CA MET A 198 7.95 -8.89 7.03
C MET A 198 7.75 -7.39 7.25
N GLN A 199 7.24 -6.67 6.25
CA GLN A 199 6.89 -5.26 6.37
C GLN A 199 5.94 -5.02 7.55
N PHE A 200 4.81 -5.74 7.62
CA PHE A 200 3.86 -5.54 8.70
C PHE A 200 4.46 -5.85 10.08
N CYS A 201 5.26 -6.92 10.20
CA CYS A 201 5.98 -7.22 11.44
C CYS A 201 6.93 -6.08 11.84
N SER A 202 7.75 -5.58 10.92
CA SER A 202 8.67 -4.46 11.18
C SER A 202 7.94 -3.18 11.57
N LEU A 203 6.80 -2.86 10.94
CA LEU A 203 6.00 -1.68 11.29
C LEU A 203 5.36 -1.79 12.68
N LEU A 204 4.88 -2.98 13.07
CA LEU A 204 4.38 -3.20 14.43
C LEU A 204 5.48 -3.02 15.49
N LEU A 205 6.69 -3.49 15.20
CA LEU A 205 7.85 -3.27 16.08
C LEU A 205 8.20 -1.78 16.20
N LEU A 206 8.15 -1.02 15.11
CA LEU A 206 8.38 0.42 15.13
C LEU A 206 7.31 1.15 15.95
N LEU A 207 6.03 0.77 15.82
CA LEU A 207 4.95 1.34 16.64
C LEU A 207 5.10 0.98 18.13
N ALA A 208 5.52 -0.25 18.44
CA ALA A 208 5.81 -0.65 19.81
C ALA A 208 6.97 0.17 20.40
N LYS A 209 8.05 0.37 19.64
CA LYS A 209 9.19 1.19 20.03
C LYS A 209 8.80 2.65 20.27
N LEU A 210 7.98 3.24 19.39
CA LEU A 210 7.47 4.60 19.56
C LEU A 210 6.74 4.79 20.90
N ASN A 211 5.92 3.81 21.30
CA ASN A 211 5.22 3.84 22.59
C ASN A 211 6.20 3.63 23.77
N TYR A 212 7.18 2.75 23.62
CA TYR A 212 8.18 2.47 24.66
C TYR A 212 9.08 3.69 24.96
N GLU A 213 9.47 4.45 23.93
CA GLU A 213 10.29 5.66 24.07
C GLU A 213 9.54 6.84 24.72
N GLY A 214 8.23 6.74 24.91
CA GLY A 214 7.43 7.83 25.49
C GLY A 214 7.38 9.09 24.63
N CYS A 215 7.47 8.93 23.30
CA CYS A 215 7.41 10.05 22.35
C CYS A 215 6.11 10.84 22.49
N LYS A 216 6.14 12.15 22.20
CA LYS A 216 4.94 12.99 22.03
C LYS A 216 4.23 12.67 20.71
N SER A 217 3.73 11.45 20.57
CA SER A 217 2.89 11.02 19.45
C SER A 217 1.44 10.93 19.88
N SER A 218 0.52 11.16 18.95
CA SER A 218 -0.90 11.01 19.20
C SER A 218 -1.25 9.55 19.50
N PRO A 219 -1.91 9.25 20.64
CA PRO A 219 -2.35 7.88 20.94
C PRO A 219 -3.37 7.38 19.90
N TYR A 220 -4.11 8.27 19.26
CA TYR A 220 -5.00 7.92 18.16
C TYR A 220 -4.22 7.36 16.96
N PHE A 221 -3.05 7.91 16.65
CA PHE A 221 -2.20 7.40 15.57
C PHE A 221 -1.74 5.97 15.85
N THR A 222 -1.20 5.72 17.04
CA THR A 222 -0.63 4.42 17.42
C THR A 222 -1.70 3.35 17.52
N ILE A 223 -2.83 3.62 18.16
CA ILE A 223 -3.96 2.67 18.26
C ILE A 223 -4.51 2.33 16.87
N MET A 224 -4.77 3.36 16.06
CA MET A 224 -5.34 3.21 14.72
C MET A 224 -4.44 2.35 13.83
N TRP A 225 -3.16 2.67 13.73
CA TRP A 225 -2.24 1.94 12.85
C TRP A 225 -1.83 0.58 13.40
N THR A 226 -1.79 0.40 14.72
CA THR A 226 -1.59 -0.94 15.31
C THR A 226 -2.75 -1.86 14.91
N PHE A 227 -3.99 -1.38 15.00
CA PHE A 227 -5.16 -2.15 14.59
C PHE A 227 -5.12 -2.48 13.08
N VAL A 228 -4.92 -1.47 12.23
CA VAL A 228 -4.90 -1.65 10.77
C VAL A 228 -3.78 -2.62 10.34
N ILE A 229 -2.54 -2.43 10.81
CA ILE A 229 -1.42 -3.27 10.42
C ILE A 229 -1.60 -4.71 10.94
N THR A 230 -2.11 -4.87 12.16
CA THR A 230 -2.41 -6.21 12.70
C THR A 230 -3.46 -6.92 11.86
N SER A 231 -4.53 -6.22 11.46
CA SER A 231 -5.55 -6.79 10.58
C SER A 231 -4.97 -7.24 9.24
N PHE A 232 -4.07 -6.45 8.62
CA PHE A 232 -3.39 -6.81 7.39
C PHE A 232 -2.46 -7.99 7.58
N LEU A 233 -1.68 -8.02 8.66
CA LEU A 233 -0.80 -9.14 8.98
C LEU A 233 -1.58 -10.46 9.05
N ILE A 234 -2.70 -10.48 9.78
CA ILE A 234 -3.56 -11.67 9.90
C ILE A 234 -4.05 -12.13 8.52
N LEU A 235 -4.58 -11.21 7.71
CA LEU A 235 -5.12 -11.54 6.39
C LEU A 235 -4.04 -12.00 5.41
N PHE A 236 -2.85 -11.40 5.45
CA PHE A 236 -1.72 -11.81 4.61
C PHE A 236 -1.13 -13.16 5.03
N VAL A 237 -1.05 -13.44 6.34
CA VAL A 237 -0.67 -14.76 6.85
C VAL A 237 -1.69 -15.81 6.42
N GLN A 238 -2.99 -15.53 6.56
CA GLN A 238 -4.05 -16.43 6.10
C GLN A 238 -3.96 -16.68 4.59
N PHE A 239 -3.76 -15.64 3.79
CA PHE A 239 -3.54 -15.75 2.35
C PHE A 239 -2.32 -16.61 2.03
N TYR A 240 -1.20 -16.42 2.73
CA TYR A 240 0.03 -17.18 2.53
C TYR A 240 -0.16 -18.67 2.85
N LEU A 241 -0.79 -18.99 3.99
CA LEU A 241 -1.08 -20.36 4.40
C LEU A 241 -2.01 -21.07 3.39
N ASN A 242 -3.07 -20.39 2.96
CA ASN A 242 -4.04 -20.95 2.01
C ASN A 242 -3.45 -21.12 0.60
N THR A 243 -2.58 -20.21 0.15
CA THR A 243 -2.04 -20.23 -1.21
C THR A 243 -0.84 -21.15 -1.35
N TYR A 244 0.07 -21.14 -0.37
CA TYR A 244 1.38 -21.79 -0.50
C TYR A 244 1.53 -23.04 0.37
N LYS A 245 0.99 -23.09 1.59
CA LYS A 245 1.11 -24.31 2.42
C LYS A 245 0.12 -25.40 1.99
N LYS A 246 -1.16 -25.06 1.77
CA LYS A 246 -2.16 -26.05 1.29
C LYS A 246 -1.80 -26.63 -0.08
N LYS A 247 -1.24 -25.83 -1.00
CA LYS A 247 -0.78 -26.34 -2.31
C LYS A 247 0.38 -27.32 -2.19
N THR A 248 1.36 -27.05 -1.32
CA THR A 248 2.49 -27.98 -1.11
C THR A 248 2.01 -29.33 -0.58
N SER A 249 1.05 -29.35 0.36
CA SER A 249 0.50 -30.60 0.89
C SER A 249 -0.19 -31.44 -0.18
N ILE A 250 -0.97 -30.83 -1.09
CA ILE A 250 -1.65 -31.54 -2.18
C ILE A 250 -0.66 -32.12 -3.21
N VAL A 251 0.38 -31.35 -3.57
CA VAL A 251 1.42 -31.81 -4.52
C VAL A 251 2.26 -32.93 -3.94
N VAL A 252 2.53 -32.93 -2.62
CA VAL A 252 3.24 -34.02 -1.94
C VAL A 252 2.38 -35.29 -1.94
N LEU A 253 1.08 -35.19 -1.62
CA LEU A 253 0.17 -36.34 -1.61
C LEU A 253 -0.01 -36.98 -3.00
N GLN A 254 0.04 -36.18 -4.08
CA GLN A 254 0.00 -36.70 -5.45
C GLN A 254 1.30 -37.36 -5.93
N LYS A 255 2.43 -37.12 -5.25
CA LYS A 255 3.71 -37.77 -5.56
C LYS A 255 3.96 -39.04 -4.75
N THR A 256 3.20 -39.24 -3.67
CA THR A 256 3.29 -40.41 -2.78
C THR A 256 2.27 -41.51 -3.09
N ASN A 257 1.36 -41.25 -4.05
CA ASN A 257 0.44 -42.23 -4.64
C ASN A 257 0.89 -42.54 -6.07
#